data_AF-A0A4P2Q7E9-F1
#
_entry.id   AF-A0A4P2Q7E9-F1
#
_cell.length_a   1.000
_cell.length_b   1.000
_cell.length_c   1.000
_cell.angle_alpha   90.00
_cell.angle_beta   90.00
_cell.angle_gamma   90.00
#
_symmetry.space_group_name_H-M   'P 1'
#
loop_
_entity.id
_entity.type
_entity.pdbx_description
1 polymer ?
#
loop_
_entity_poly.entity_id
_entity_poly.type
_entity_poly.pdbx_seq_one_letter_code
_entity_poly.pdbx_strand_id
1 'polypeptide(L)'
;MTDHGSRAKFDRPGEFSQRFLEREILASAGMGIAADRAQLHLGRAVSFLEQGMLREALVAANSAAYLDDAVRPEALLVARMCILRELAGGPGG
;
A
#
# COMPACT_ATOMS: atom_id res chain seq x y z
N MET A 1 20.76 23.81 10.42
CA MET A 1 19.30 23.91 10.64
C MET A 1 18.65 23.03 9.58
N THR A 2 18.53 21.73 9.88
CA THR A 2 17.97 20.74 8.96
C THR A 2 16.49 20.59 9.27
N ASP A 3 15.67 21.09 8.35
CA ASP A 3 14.25 20.81 8.27
C ASP A 3 14.05 19.37 7.80
N HIS A 4 13.74 18.49 8.75
CA HIS A 4 13.17 17.17 8.48
C HIS A 4 11.75 17.13 9.05
N GLY A 5 10.92 18.01 8.47
CA GLY A 5 9.48 18.03 8.67
C GLY A 5 8.81 16.66 8.50
N SER A 6 7.90 16.40 9.43
CA SER A 6 6.73 15.54 9.28
C SER A 6 6.98 14.06 8.97
N ARG A 7 7.69 13.37 9.88
CA ARG A 7 7.25 12.02 10.27
C ARG A 7 5.97 12.15 11.10
N ALA A 8 4.84 12.38 10.45
CA ALA A 8 3.54 12.23 11.10
C ALA A 8 3.44 10.76 11.57
N LYS A 9 3.60 10.55 12.88
CA LYS A 9 3.30 9.29 13.52
C LYS A 9 1.80 9.10 13.39
N PHE A 10 1.40 8.03 12.71
CA PHE A 10 0.00 7.61 12.67
C PHE A 10 -0.26 6.98 14.03
N ASP A 11 -0.86 7.76 14.93
CA ASP A 11 -0.93 7.44 16.36
C ASP A 11 -2.05 6.44 16.68
N ARG A 12 -2.87 6.07 15.68
CA ARG A 12 -3.99 5.12 15.85
C ARG A 12 -3.97 4.01 14.79
N PRO A 13 -4.26 2.74 15.17
CA PRO A 13 -4.40 1.64 14.23
C PRO A 13 -5.38 1.99 13.11
N GLY A 14 -5.01 1.75 11.85
CA GLY A 14 -5.87 2.00 10.68
C GLY A 14 -5.90 3.43 10.12
N GLU A 15 -5.32 4.43 10.80
CA GLU A 15 -5.28 5.83 10.30
C GLU A 15 -4.46 5.96 9.00
N PHE A 16 -3.38 5.19 8.91
CA PHE A 16 -2.58 5.08 7.69
C PHE A 16 -3.39 4.45 6.54
N SER A 17 -4.09 3.35 6.81
CA SER A 17 -4.92 2.61 5.86
C SER A 17 -6.09 3.45 5.35
N GLN A 18 -6.70 4.27 6.21
CA GLN A 18 -7.76 5.19 5.81
C GLN A 18 -7.24 6.30 4.91
N ARG A 19 -6.14 6.96 5.28
CA ARG A 19 -5.52 8.02 4.45
C ARG A 19 -5.01 7.51 3.10
N PHE A 20 -4.57 6.27 3.07
CA PHE A 20 -4.18 5.56 1.86
C PHE A 20 -5.37 5.41 0.89
N LEU A 21 -6.50 4.93 1.40
CA LEU A 21 -7.73 4.77 0.61
C LEU A 21 -8.28 6.11 0.12
N GLU A 22 -8.22 7.16 0.94
CA GLU A 22 -8.76 8.49 0.63
C GLU A 22 -7.96 9.23 -0.46
N ARG A 23 -6.64 9.04 -0.54
CA ARG A 23 -5.78 9.83 -1.44
C ARG A 23 -5.64 9.27 -2.85
N GLU A 24 -5.83 7.97 -3.07
CA GLU A 24 -5.35 7.31 -4.29
C GLU A 24 -6.45 6.74 -5.20
N ILE A 25 -7.72 6.85 -4.80
CA ILE A 25 -8.86 6.56 -5.68
C ILE A 25 -9.01 7.61 -6.81
N LEU A 26 -8.18 8.67 -6.84
CA LEU A 26 -8.45 9.88 -7.62
C LEU A 26 -7.57 10.19 -8.84
N ALA A 27 -6.70 9.30 -9.34
CA ALA A 27 -5.97 9.64 -10.57
C ALA A 27 -5.84 8.49 -11.59
N SER A 28 -6.06 8.87 -12.85
CA SER A 28 -6.33 8.04 -14.02
C SER A 28 -5.07 7.45 -14.67
N ALA A 29 -5.22 6.26 -15.27
CA ALA A 29 -4.19 5.39 -15.83
C ALA A 29 -3.44 5.96 -17.06
N GLY A 30 -2.15 5.58 -17.19
CA GLY A 30 -1.29 5.88 -18.34
C GLY A 30 -0.73 4.61 -18.99
N MET A 31 -0.81 4.53 -20.32
CA MET A 31 -0.58 3.34 -21.18
C MET A 31 0.79 2.63 -21.07
N GLY A 32 0.75 1.28 -21.12
CA GLY A 32 1.78 0.38 -21.66
C GLY A 32 3.06 0.19 -20.83
N ILE A 33 3.83 1.26 -20.61
CA ILE A 33 5.05 1.26 -19.77
C ILE A 33 4.67 1.12 -18.28
N ALA A 34 3.43 1.46 -17.93
CA ALA A 34 2.93 1.33 -16.58
C ALA A 34 2.65 -0.12 -16.19
N ALA A 35 2.36 -1.04 -17.12
CA ALA A 35 2.00 -2.42 -16.81
C ALA A 35 3.16 -3.20 -16.15
N ASP A 36 4.35 -3.21 -16.76
CA ASP A 36 5.54 -3.87 -16.19
C ASP A 36 5.93 -3.26 -14.84
N ARG A 37 5.79 -1.93 -14.72
CA ARG A 37 6.04 -1.22 -13.47
C ARG A 37 5.01 -1.58 -12.40
N ALA A 38 3.74 -1.71 -12.79
CA ALA A 38 2.67 -2.10 -11.89
C ALA A 38 2.88 -3.53 -11.38
N GLN A 39 3.28 -4.46 -12.25
CA GLN A 39 3.64 -5.83 -11.87
C GLN A 39 4.84 -5.87 -10.93
N LEU A 40 5.88 -5.05 -11.17
CA LEU A 40 7.02 -4.93 -10.25
C LEU A 40 6.58 -4.45 -8.86
N HIS A 41 5.71 -3.44 -8.81
CA HIS A 41 5.17 -2.93 -7.55
C HIS A 41 4.29 -3.98 -6.85
N LEU A 42 3.48 -4.75 -7.60
CA LEU A 42 2.70 -5.85 -7.05
C LEU A 42 3.60 -6.94 -6.45
N GLY A 43 4.66 -7.33 -7.17
CA GLY A 43 5.64 -8.30 -6.67
C GLY A 43 6.31 -7.83 -5.37
N ARG A 44 6.71 -6.56 -5.31
CA ARG A 44 7.23 -5.95 -4.07
C ARG A 44 6.22 -5.96 -2.93
N ALA A 45 4.95 -5.66 -3.23
CA ALA A 45 3.89 -5.66 -2.23
C ALA A 45 3.71 -7.05 -1.60
N VAL A 46 3.73 -8.10 -2.42
CA VAL A 46 3.67 -9.49 -1.94
C VAL A 46 4.89 -9.84 -1.09
N SER A 47 6.11 -9.54 -1.56
CA SER A 47 7.33 -9.81 -0.78
C SER A 47 7.35 -9.08 0.56
N PHE A 48 6.93 -7.82 0.62
CA PHE A 48 6.83 -7.09 1.89
C PHE A 48 5.75 -7.66 2.81
N LEU A 49 4.60 -8.08 2.26
CA LEU A 49 3.57 -8.75 3.04
C LEU A 49 4.10 -10.05 3.66
N GLU A 50 4.82 -10.87 2.91
CA GLU A 50 5.44 -12.11 3.40
C GLU A 50 6.46 -11.86 4.52
N GLN A 51 7.18 -10.74 4.44
CA GLN A 51 8.15 -10.31 5.45
C GLN A 51 7.52 -9.60 6.66
N GLY A 52 6.20 -9.41 6.68
CA GLY A 52 5.50 -8.68 7.74
C GLY A 52 5.70 -7.16 7.70
N MET A 53 6.29 -6.62 6.63
CA MET A 53 6.48 -5.20 6.39
C MET A 53 5.18 -4.57 5.85
N LEU A 54 4.14 -4.55 6.68
CA LEU A 54 2.76 -4.25 6.26
C LEU A 54 2.62 -2.85 5.65
N ARG A 55 3.38 -1.87 6.14
CA ARG A 55 3.32 -0.49 5.66
C ARG A 55 3.94 -0.34 4.28
N GLU A 56 5.09 -0.96 4.06
CA GLU A 56 5.78 -0.99 2.78
C GLU A 56 4.99 -1.80 1.74
N ALA A 57 4.37 -2.90 2.18
CA ALA A 57 3.47 -3.70 1.36
C ALA A 57 2.28 -2.87 0.86
N LEU A 58 1.64 -2.10 1.74
CA LEU A 58 0.56 -1.19 1.36
C LEU A 58 1.02 -0.16 0.34
N VAL A 59 2.14 0.54 0.58
CA VAL A 59 2.68 1.54 -0.35
C VAL A 59 2.91 0.94 -1.75
N ALA A 60 3.51 -0.25 -1.81
CA ALA A 60 3.78 -0.92 -3.08
C ALA A 60 2.49 -1.39 -3.78
N ALA A 61 1.52 -1.93 -3.03
CA ALA A 61 0.21 -2.31 -3.57
C ALA A 61 -0.51 -1.11 -4.18
N ASN A 62 -0.43 0.06 -3.55
CA ASN A 62 -0.99 1.30 -4.08
C ASN A 62 -0.44 1.64 -5.46
N SER A 63 0.88 1.63 -5.56
CA SER A 63 1.57 1.99 -6.79
C SER A 63 1.16 1.04 -7.91
N ALA A 64 1.01 -0.26 -7.61
CA ALA A 64 0.49 -1.23 -8.57
C ALA A 64 -0.95 -0.92 -9.00
N ALA A 65 -1.86 -0.72 -8.04
CA ALA A 65 -3.27 -0.42 -8.28
C ALA A 65 -3.48 0.89 -9.05
N TYR A 66 -2.59 1.86 -8.86
CA TYR A 66 -2.60 3.15 -9.53
C TYR A 66 -2.09 3.09 -10.98
N LEU A 67 -1.06 2.28 -11.22
CA LEU A 67 -0.36 2.26 -12.49
C LEU A 67 -1.10 1.47 -13.58
N ASP A 68 -1.81 0.40 -13.24
CA ASP A 68 -2.50 -0.44 -14.21
C ASP A 68 -3.77 -1.08 -13.62
N ASP A 69 -4.90 -0.80 -14.27
CA ASP A 69 -6.21 -1.34 -13.89
C ASP A 69 -6.26 -2.87 -13.97
N ALA A 70 -5.43 -3.49 -14.83
CA ALA A 70 -5.40 -4.94 -14.98
C ALA A 70 -4.88 -5.65 -13.72
N VAL A 71 -3.98 -5.03 -12.96
CA VAL A 71 -3.42 -5.61 -11.71
C VAL A 71 -4.04 -5.02 -10.44
N ARG A 72 -4.96 -4.08 -10.60
CA ARG A 72 -5.65 -3.40 -9.50
C ARG A 72 -6.38 -4.37 -8.57
N PRO A 73 -7.10 -5.41 -9.06
CA PRO A 73 -7.74 -6.37 -8.17
C PRO A 73 -6.77 -7.09 -7.22
N GLU A 74 -5.64 -7.56 -7.74
CA GLU A 74 -4.60 -8.27 -7.00
C GLU A 74 -3.92 -7.35 -5.98
N ALA A 75 -3.62 -6.12 -6.39
CA ALA A 75 -3.06 -5.11 -5.49
C ALA A 75 -3.99 -4.81 -4.30
N LEU A 76 -5.30 -4.67 -4.56
CA LEU A 76 -6.30 -4.45 -3.50
C LEU A 76 -6.43 -5.65 -2.56
N LEU A 77 -6.26 -6.89 -3.06
CA LEU A 77 -6.21 -8.09 -2.22
C LEU A 77 -5.01 -8.05 -1.26
N VAL A 78 -3.82 -7.73 -1.76
CA VAL A 78 -2.62 -7.58 -0.91
C VAL A 78 -2.84 -6.51 0.15
N ALA A 79 -3.40 -5.36 -0.23
CA ALA A 79 -3.72 -4.28 0.71
C ALA A 79 -4.69 -4.73 1.80
N ARG A 80 -5.75 -5.48 1.43
CA ARG A 80 -6.71 -6.02 2.39
C ARG A 80 -6.07 -7.02 3.34
N MET A 81 -5.17 -7.87 2.87
CA MET A 81 -4.42 -8.81 3.72
C MET A 81 -3.51 -8.08 4.70
N CYS A 82 -2.88 -6.98 4.28
CA CYS A 82 -2.07 -6.14 5.17
C CYS A 82 -2.93 -5.57 6.31
N ILE A 83 -4.09 -4.99 5.98
CA ILE A 83 -5.02 -4.42 6.96
C ILE A 83 -5.51 -5.49 7.94
N LEU A 84 -5.91 -6.67 7.42
CA LEU A 84 -6.37 -7.76 8.28
C LEU A 84 -5.28 -8.25 9.23
N ARG A 85 -4.02 -8.34 8.77
CA ARG A 85 -2.88 -8.71 9.63
C ARG A 85 -2.58 -7.64 10.68
N GLU A 86 -2.65 -6.36 10.33
CA GLU A 86 -2.49 -5.26 11.29
C GLU A 86 -3.56 -5.32 12.39
N LEU A 87 -4.82 -5.55 12.01
CA LEU A 87 -5.94 -5.68 12.94
C LEU A 87 -5.84 -6.94 13.82
N ALA A 88 -5.41 -8.06 13.24
CA ALA A 88 -5.23 -9.31 13.97
C ALA A 88 -4.02 -9.28 14.93
N GLY A 89 -3.02 -8.44 14.65
CA GLY A 89 -1.84 -8.22 15.51
C GLY A 89 -1.99 -7.13 16.57
N GLY A 90 -3.19 -6.57 16.74
CA GLY A 90 -3.51 -5.62 17.83
C GLY A 90 -3.40 -6.26 19.23
N PRO A 91 -3.51 -5.47 20.33
CA PRO A 91 -2.86 -5.69 21.65
C PRO A 91 -3.44 -6.84 22.51
N GLY A 92 -3.61 -8.03 21.94
CA GLY A 92 -4.13 -9.22 22.61
C GLY A 92 -3.31 -10.49 22.35
N GLY A 93 -2.02 -10.34 22.02
CA GLY A 93 -1.04 -11.44 21.97
C GLY A 93 -0.15 -11.45 23.21
#